data_AF-A0A1M5UJU2-F1
#
_entry.id   AF-A0A1M5UJU2-F1
#
_cell.length_a   1.000
_cell.length_b   1.000
_cell.length_c   1.000
_cell.angle_alpha   90.00
_cell.angle_beta   90.00
_cell.angle_gamma   90.00
#
_symmetry.space_group_name_H-M   'P 1'
#
loop_
_entity.id
_entity.type
_entity.pdbx_description
1 polymer ?
#
loop_
_entity_poly.entity_id
_entity_poly.type
_entity_poly.pdbx_seq_one_letter_code
_entity_poly.pdbx_strand_id
1 'polypeptide(L)'
;MEGKCSLPEVGAVAAGTTRDLPFVLLDAGGCEVRPVSAYLRDLMLGDVSPLTCRSYGFGLLRWHRLLWFLQISWDRATEAEVAALVGWLREACNPQRLRKRNGASPPAGSVNLKTGKPSLREGYAPSTINHNLSVVSGFYAFHARFGAGPAVNPVPASRGHRQALAHRSSLEPVPVLRRGRLRQKVPVQAPRSIPDHLWDELFARRSPYGSGQDGRRRTAHPRRGTDDLAARSPRHHRALPHGPRGGHARQAPSLSFNVGVR
;
A
#
# COMPACT_ATOMS: atom_id res chain seq x y z
N MET A 1 -18.75 -5.99 19.70
CA MET A 1 -19.33 -6.61 18.49
C MET A 1 -18.38 -7.65 17.93
N GLU A 2 -18.65 -8.93 18.14
CA GLU A 2 -17.81 -10.08 17.76
C GLU A 2 -17.81 -10.37 16.23
N GLY A 3 -17.83 -9.34 15.36
CA GLY A 3 -17.81 -9.53 13.90
C GLY A 3 -19.04 -10.22 13.27
N LYS A 4 -19.95 -10.77 14.08
CA LYS A 4 -21.17 -11.48 13.67
C LYS A 4 -22.27 -10.58 13.10
N CYS A 5 -22.20 -9.27 13.31
CA CYS A 5 -23.12 -8.32 12.70
C CYS A 5 -22.50 -7.72 11.44
N SER A 6 -23.20 -7.88 10.30
CA SER A 6 -22.87 -7.14 9.09
C SER A 6 -23.18 -5.66 9.33
N LEU A 7 -22.25 -4.78 8.98
CA LEU A 7 -22.59 -3.35 8.88
C LEU A 7 -23.66 -3.17 7.81
N PRO A 8 -24.62 -2.26 8.02
CA PRO A 8 -25.65 -1.99 7.05
C PRO A 8 -25.02 -1.47 5.74
N GLU A 9 -25.52 -1.92 4.59
CA GLU A 9 -25.12 -1.39 3.27
C GLU A 9 -25.78 -0.03 2.99
N VAL A 10 -25.73 0.87 3.98
CA VAL A 10 -26.36 2.19 3.94
C VAL A 10 -25.37 3.23 3.41
N GLY A 11 -25.88 4.17 2.63
CA GLY A 11 -25.07 5.22 2.02
C GLY A 11 -24.14 4.72 0.91
N ALA A 12 -23.62 5.66 0.14
CA ALA A 12 -22.80 5.38 -1.03
C ALA A 12 -21.73 6.45 -1.25
N VAL A 13 -20.69 6.09 -2.00
CA VAL A 13 -19.78 7.08 -2.60
C VAL A 13 -20.19 7.21 -4.06
N ALA A 14 -20.66 8.38 -4.46
CA ALA A 14 -21.05 8.71 -5.82
C ALA A 14 -19.99 9.59 -6.50
N ALA A 15 -20.02 9.62 -7.83
CA ALA A 15 -19.27 10.62 -8.58
C ALA A 15 -19.85 12.00 -8.28
N GLY A 16 -18.99 12.96 -7.96
CA GLY A 16 -19.39 14.35 -7.82
C GLY A 16 -19.51 15.05 -9.16
N THR A 17 -20.15 16.21 -9.15
CA THR A 17 -20.44 17.01 -10.35
C THR A 17 -19.37 18.06 -10.64
N THR A 18 -18.49 18.35 -9.68
CA THR A 18 -17.48 19.40 -9.80
C THR A 18 -16.06 18.83 -9.76
N ARG A 19 -15.10 19.56 -10.36
CA ARG A 19 -13.69 19.11 -10.43
C ARG A 19 -13.01 19.12 -9.05
N ASP A 20 -13.38 20.06 -8.19
CA ASP A 20 -12.88 20.20 -6.81
C ASP A 20 -13.53 19.21 -5.83
N LEU A 21 -14.60 18.52 -6.24
CA LEU A 21 -15.24 17.46 -5.47
C LEU A 21 -15.61 16.29 -6.39
N PRO A 22 -14.64 15.49 -6.84
CA PRO A 22 -14.88 14.41 -7.80
C PRO A 22 -15.67 13.24 -7.20
N PHE A 23 -15.77 13.14 -5.87
CA PHE A 23 -16.51 12.11 -5.17
C PHE A 23 -17.26 12.70 -3.99
N VAL A 24 -18.50 12.26 -3.79
CA VAL A 24 -19.38 12.68 -2.70
C VAL A 24 -19.84 11.47 -1.90
N LEU A 25 -19.91 11.60 -0.57
CA LEU A 25 -20.49 10.60 0.31
C LEU A 25 -21.95 10.95 0.57
N LEU A 26 -22.83 10.00 0.28
CA LEU A 26 -24.27 10.10 0.49
C LEU A 26 -24.68 9.20 1.66
N ASP A 27 -25.64 9.67 2.47
CA ASP A 27 -26.23 8.92 3.56
C ASP A 27 -27.36 7.97 3.10
N ALA A 28 -28.13 7.44 4.06
CA ALA A 28 -29.25 6.54 3.79
C ALA A 28 -30.33 7.15 2.90
N GLY A 29 -30.57 8.46 3.03
CA GLY A 29 -31.55 9.21 2.26
C GLY A 29 -31.01 9.73 0.92
N GLY A 30 -29.76 9.40 0.57
CA GLY A 30 -29.09 9.97 -0.59
C GLY A 30 -28.66 11.42 -0.37
N CYS A 31 -28.71 11.92 0.86
CA CYS A 31 -28.29 13.27 1.18
C CYS A 31 -26.77 13.32 1.38
N GLU A 32 -26.17 14.43 0.95
CA GLU A 32 -24.74 14.66 1.09
C GLU A 32 -24.32 14.79 2.56
N VAL A 33 -23.30 14.02 2.95
CA VAL A 33 -22.63 14.19 4.24
C VAL A 33 -21.61 15.32 4.13
N ARG A 34 -22.10 16.57 4.31
CA ARG A 34 -21.32 17.80 4.13
C ARG A 34 -19.95 17.82 4.82
N PRO A 35 -19.76 17.32 6.05
CA PRO A 35 -18.43 17.27 6.68
C PRO A 35 -17.41 16.48 5.86
N VAL A 36 -17.85 15.41 5.18
CA VAL A 36 -16.99 14.58 4.33
C VAL A 36 -16.62 15.34 3.07
N SER A 37 -17.58 16.01 2.42
CA SER A 37 -17.32 16.81 1.23
C SER A 37 -16.38 17.97 1.49
N ALA A 38 -16.51 18.67 2.63
CA ALA A 38 -15.59 19.72 3.02
C ALA A 38 -14.14 19.21 3.10
N TYR A 39 -13.95 18.04 3.71
CA TYR A 39 -12.64 17.42 3.81
C TYR A 39 -12.10 16.92 2.46
N LEU A 40 -12.93 16.28 1.63
CA LEU A 40 -12.50 15.82 0.30
C LEU A 40 -12.14 16.98 -0.63
N ARG A 41 -12.84 18.12 -0.50
CA ARG A 41 -12.52 19.35 -1.22
C ARG A 41 -11.17 19.94 -0.77
N ASP A 42 -10.91 20.01 0.54
CA ASP A 42 -9.61 20.43 1.08
C ASP A 42 -8.46 19.57 0.55
N LEU A 43 -8.68 18.26 0.47
CA LEU A 43 -7.69 17.36 -0.14
C LEU A 43 -7.46 17.66 -1.62
N MET A 44 -8.51 17.89 -2.40
CA MET A 44 -8.39 18.26 -3.82
C MET A 44 -7.64 19.58 -4.03
N LEU A 45 -7.81 20.54 -3.12
CA LEU A 45 -7.06 21.80 -3.12
C LEU A 45 -5.57 21.60 -2.77
N GLY A 46 -5.24 20.53 -2.03
CA GLY A 46 -3.87 20.11 -1.74
C GLY A 46 -3.21 19.26 -2.83
N ASP A 47 -3.67 19.36 -4.07
CA ASP A 47 -3.16 18.64 -5.25
C ASP A 47 -3.11 17.11 -5.13
N VAL A 48 -3.99 16.50 -4.32
CA VAL A 48 -4.12 15.03 -4.32
C VAL A 48 -4.88 14.55 -5.56
N SER A 49 -4.56 13.33 -6.01
CA SER A 49 -5.27 12.75 -7.16
C SER A 49 -6.75 12.48 -6.84
N PRO A 50 -7.67 12.59 -7.83
CA PRO A 50 -9.07 12.20 -7.65
C PRO A 50 -9.25 10.76 -7.15
N LEU A 51 -8.35 9.85 -7.53
CA LEU A 51 -8.34 8.47 -7.04
C LEU A 51 -8.02 8.37 -5.54
N THR A 52 -7.21 9.29 -5.01
CA THR A 52 -7.00 9.42 -3.57
C THR A 52 -8.30 9.82 -2.88
N CYS A 53 -9.01 10.83 -3.40
CA CYS A 53 -10.33 11.23 -2.89
C CYS A 53 -11.34 10.08 -2.94
N ARG A 54 -11.33 9.27 -4.00
CA ARG A 54 -12.15 8.05 -4.09
C ARG A 54 -11.83 7.08 -2.95
N SER A 55 -10.55 6.79 -2.74
CA SER A 55 -10.10 5.87 -1.68
C SER A 55 -10.50 6.38 -0.29
N TYR A 56 -10.36 7.69 -0.06
CA TYR A 56 -10.74 8.35 1.18
C TYR A 56 -12.26 8.34 1.38
N GLY A 57 -13.04 8.60 0.33
CA GLY A 57 -14.50 8.49 0.34
C GLY A 57 -14.96 7.10 0.78
N PHE A 58 -14.38 6.02 0.24
CA PHE A 58 -14.70 4.65 0.70
C PHE A 58 -14.17 4.33 2.10
N GLY A 59 -13.12 5.02 2.53
CA GLY A 59 -12.66 4.98 3.91
C GLY A 59 -13.70 5.56 4.87
N LEU A 60 -14.19 6.75 4.54
CA LEU A 60 -15.19 7.49 5.32
C LEU A 60 -16.57 6.83 5.26
N LEU A 61 -16.97 6.23 4.13
CA LEU A 61 -18.22 5.48 4.04
C LEU A 61 -18.26 4.32 5.04
N ARG A 62 -17.16 3.58 5.17
CA ARG A 62 -17.07 2.52 6.19
C ARG A 62 -17.18 3.07 7.61
N TRP A 63 -16.55 4.21 7.87
CA TRP A 63 -16.62 4.87 9.17
C TRP A 63 -18.04 5.34 9.50
N HIS A 64 -18.68 6.07 8.58
CA HIS A 64 -20.03 6.57 8.75
C HIS A 64 -21.07 5.44 8.87
N ARG A 65 -20.90 4.33 8.15
CA ARG A 65 -21.77 3.14 8.33
C ARG A 65 -21.73 2.59 9.74
N LEU A 66 -20.55 2.54 10.36
CA LEU A 66 -20.43 2.14 11.76
C LEU A 66 -21.11 3.17 12.68
N LEU A 67 -20.86 4.46 12.47
CA LEU A 67 -21.45 5.52 13.27
C LEU A 67 -22.98 5.53 13.20
N TRP A 68 -23.56 5.40 12.00
CA TRP A 68 -25.00 5.27 11.82
C TRP A 68 -25.55 4.01 12.49
N PHE A 69 -24.85 2.88 12.37
CA PHE A 69 -25.25 1.65 13.05
C PHE A 69 -25.27 1.83 14.59
N LEU A 70 -24.27 2.53 15.13
CA LEU A 70 -24.17 2.84 16.57
C LEU A 70 -25.04 4.03 17.01
N GLN A 71 -25.69 4.73 16.07
CA GLN A 71 -26.44 5.97 16.32
C GLN A 71 -25.59 7.07 16.99
N ILE A 72 -24.31 7.16 16.60
CA ILE A 72 -23.36 8.16 17.11
C ILE A 72 -23.10 9.19 16.03
N SER A 73 -23.31 10.46 16.35
CA SER A 73 -22.95 11.56 15.47
C SER A 73 -21.43 11.65 15.31
N TRP A 74 -20.95 11.99 14.11
CA TRP A 74 -19.51 12.03 13.82
C TRP A 74 -18.74 12.96 14.75
N ASP A 75 -19.36 14.04 15.21
CA ASP A 75 -18.80 15.04 16.12
C ASP A 75 -18.69 14.57 17.58
N ARG A 76 -19.33 13.46 17.92
CA ARG A 76 -19.29 12.85 19.26
C ARG A 76 -18.48 11.56 19.32
N ALA A 77 -17.91 11.13 18.18
CA ALA A 77 -17.17 9.89 18.13
C ALA A 77 -15.93 9.93 19.03
N THR A 78 -15.70 8.82 19.73
CA THR A 78 -14.57 8.64 20.61
C THR A 78 -13.66 7.53 20.08
N GLU A 79 -12.60 7.28 20.83
CA GLU A 79 -11.72 6.15 20.60
C GLU A 79 -12.45 4.79 20.65
N ALA A 80 -13.54 4.67 21.41
CA ALA A 80 -14.32 3.44 21.53
C ALA A 80 -14.91 3.01 20.18
N GLU A 81 -15.46 3.96 19.41
CA GLU A 81 -16.02 3.71 18.08
C GLU A 81 -14.92 3.31 17.08
N VAL A 82 -13.73 3.91 17.19
CA VAL A 82 -12.57 3.52 16.36
C VAL A 82 -12.11 2.10 16.71
N ALA A 83 -12.09 1.75 18.00
CA ALA A 83 -11.78 0.40 18.43
C ALA A 83 -12.84 -0.62 17.94
N ALA A 84 -14.12 -0.25 17.96
CA ALA A 84 -15.21 -1.05 17.39
C ALA A 84 -15.04 -1.25 15.87
N LEU A 85 -14.68 -0.21 15.12
CA LEU A 85 -14.38 -0.30 13.69
C LEU A 85 -13.25 -1.28 13.42
N VAL A 86 -12.15 -1.16 14.18
CA VAL A 86 -10.98 -2.01 14.00
C VAL A 86 -11.29 -3.45 14.39
N GLY A 87 -12.00 -3.67 15.49
CA GLY A 87 -12.48 -4.98 15.90
C GLY A 87 -13.33 -5.63 14.81
N TRP A 88 -14.29 -4.88 14.27
CA TRP A 88 -15.13 -5.34 13.17
C TRP A 88 -14.33 -5.65 11.91
N LEU A 89 -13.45 -4.75 11.45
CA LEU A 89 -12.63 -4.97 10.23
C LEU A 89 -11.67 -6.16 10.33
N ARG A 90 -11.26 -6.55 11.55
CA ARG A 90 -10.39 -7.72 11.77
C ARG A 90 -11.14 -9.04 11.61
N GLU A 91 -12.42 -9.06 11.93
CA GLU A 91 -13.25 -10.27 11.94
C GLU A 91 -14.14 -10.39 10.70
N ALA A 92 -14.62 -9.26 10.16
CA ALA A 92 -15.56 -9.26 9.07
C ALA A 92 -14.96 -9.80 7.76
N CYS A 93 -15.72 -10.66 7.09
CA CYS A 93 -15.48 -11.00 5.69
C CYS A 93 -15.58 -9.74 4.84
N ASN A 94 -14.67 -9.57 3.87
CA ASN A 94 -14.73 -8.41 2.99
C ASN A 94 -15.77 -8.66 1.88
N PRO A 95 -16.91 -7.94 1.85
CA PRO A 95 -17.99 -8.21 0.89
C PRO A 95 -17.54 -8.06 -0.57
N GLN A 96 -16.60 -7.15 -0.83
CA GLN A 96 -16.04 -6.97 -2.17
C GLN A 96 -15.21 -8.17 -2.64
N ARG A 97 -14.64 -8.95 -1.72
CA ARG A 97 -13.95 -10.21 -2.04
C ARG A 97 -14.93 -11.33 -2.34
N LEU A 98 -16.02 -11.41 -1.56
CA LEU A 98 -17.07 -12.40 -1.76
C LEU A 98 -17.73 -12.23 -3.15
N ARG A 99 -18.07 -10.98 -3.53
CA ARG A 99 -18.65 -10.66 -4.85
C ARG A 99 -17.76 -11.03 -6.04
N LYS A 100 -16.43 -11.15 -5.85
CA LYS A 100 -15.47 -11.46 -6.91
C LYS A 100 -15.04 -12.94 -6.94
N ARG A 101 -15.52 -13.77 -6.01
CA ARG A 101 -15.13 -15.17 -5.94
C ARG A 101 -15.98 -15.98 -6.92
N ASN A 102 -15.43 -16.28 -8.09
CA ASN A 102 -15.98 -17.31 -8.96
C ASN A 102 -15.61 -18.70 -8.41
N GLY A 103 -16.40 -19.74 -8.68
CA GLY A 103 -16.15 -21.12 -8.17
C GLY A 103 -14.75 -21.68 -8.48
N ALA A 104 -14.06 -21.14 -9.48
CA ALA A 104 -12.68 -21.48 -9.86
C ALA A 104 -11.58 -20.67 -9.12
N SER A 105 -11.94 -19.83 -8.15
CA SER A 105 -10.95 -19.02 -7.42
C SER A 105 -10.22 -19.88 -6.36
N PRO A 106 -8.90 -19.76 -6.21
CA PRO A 106 -8.17 -20.49 -5.17
C PRO A 106 -8.71 -20.19 -3.76
N PRO A 107 -8.67 -21.16 -2.83
CA PRO A 107 -9.02 -20.92 -1.43
C PRO A 107 -8.28 -19.71 -0.86
N ALA A 108 -8.94 -18.95 0.00
CA ALA A 108 -8.36 -17.75 0.57
C ALA A 108 -7.12 -18.07 1.42
N GLY A 109 -6.02 -17.34 1.20
CA GLY A 109 -4.74 -17.60 1.85
C GLY A 109 -3.91 -18.74 1.26
N SER A 110 -4.37 -19.41 0.19
CA SER A 110 -3.55 -20.35 -0.58
C SER A 110 -2.36 -19.67 -1.26
N VAL A 111 -1.37 -20.44 -1.72
CA VAL A 111 -0.27 -19.91 -2.55
C VAL A 111 -0.41 -20.44 -3.97
N ASN A 112 -0.34 -19.56 -4.96
CA ASN A 112 -0.32 -19.98 -6.37
C ASN A 112 1.01 -20.70 -6.65
N LEU A 113 0.95 -21.99 -6.97
CA LEU A 113 2.15 -22.83 -7.14
C LEU A 113 3.03 -22.41 -8.32
N LYS A 114 2.46 -21.85 -9.39
CA LYS A 114 3.23 -21.37 -10.57
C LYS A 114 3.96 -20.06 -10.28
N THR A 115 3.40 -19.19 -9.45
CA THR A 115 3.93 -17.82 -9.24
C THR A 115 4.43 -17.54 -7.82
N GLY A 116 4.25 -18.47 -6.88
CA GLY A 116 4.54 -18.28 -5.45
C GLY A 116 3.67 -17.23 -4.74
N LYS A 117 2.66 -16.67 -5.43
CA LYS A 117 1.88 -15.53 -4.91
C LYS A 117 0.80 -16.02 -3.94
N PRO A 118 0.76 -15.52 -2.69
CA PRO A 118 -0.33 -15.82 -1.78
C PRO A 118 -1.63 -15.16 -2.27
N SER A 119 -2.70 -15.95 -2.30
CA SER A 119 -4.06 -15.48 -2.46
C SER A 119 -4.46 -14.66 -1.24
N LEU A 120 -5.39 -13.75 -1.45
CA LEU A 120 -5.79 -12.83 -0.39
C LEU A 120 -6.72 -13.54 0.60
N ARG A 121 -6.56 -13.25 1.90
CA ARG A 121 -7.44 -13.75 2.97
C ARG A 121 -8.87 -13.21 2.80
N GLU A 122 -9.84 -13.89 3.40
CA GLU A 122 -11.29 -13.59 3.27
C GLU A 122 -11.67 -12.22 3.86
N GLY A 123 -10.94 -11.74 4.86
CA GLY A 123 -11.18 -10.46 5.52
C GLY A 123 -10.45 -9.25 4.91
N TYR A 124 -10.46 -8.15 5.65
CA TYR A 124 -9.69 -6.96 5.31
C TYR A 124 -8.19 -7.17 5.58
N ALA A 125 -7.35 -6.68 4.66
CA ALA A 125 -5.91 -6.74 4.89
C ALA A 125 -5.50 -5.75 5.99
N PRO A 126 -4.47 -6.05 6.81
CA PRO A 126 -3.93 -5.12 7.80
C PRO A 126 -3.61 -3.71 7.24
N SER A 127 -3.12 -3.64 6.00
CA SER A 127 -2.88 -2.37 5.29
C SER A 127 -4.17 -1.61 4.99
N THR A 128 -5.27 -2.29 4.67
CA THR A 128 -6.59 -1.67 4.45
C THR A 128 -7.15 -1.07 5.73
N ILE A 129 -6.98 -1.75 6.87
CA ILE A 129 -7.37 -1.24 8.19
C ILE A 129 -6.55 0.00 8.53
N ASN A 130 -5.22 -0.06 8.35
CA ASN A 130 -4.34 1.07 8.59
C ASN A 130 -4.61 2.27 7.66
N HIS A 131 -4.96 2.03 6.40
CA HIS A 131 -5.39 3.08 5.47
C HIS A 131 -6.68 3.73 5.96
N ASN A 132 -7.67 2.94 6.37
CA ASN A 132 -8.92 3.48 6.91
C ASN A 132 -8.68 4.35 8.16
N LEU A 133 -7.84 3.89 9.09
CA LEU A 133 -7.44 4.69 10.25
C LEU A 133 -6.73 6.00 9.87
N SER A 134 -5.90 6.00 8.83
CA SER A 134 -5.27 7.23 8.34
C SER A 134 -6.29 8.21 7.75
N VAL A 135 -7.28 7.71 7.00
CA VAL A 135 -8.38 8.52 6.45
C VAL A 135 -9.22 9.14 7.56
N VAL A 136 -9.65 8.35 8.55
CA VAL A 136 -10.45 8.84 9.69
C VAL A 136 -9.65 9.83 10.53
N SER A 137 -8.37 9.54 10.80
CA SER A 137 -7.50 10.47 11.51
C SER A 137 -7.35 11.80 10.78
N GLY A 138 -7.14 11.77 9.46
CA GLY A 138 -7.04 12.97 8.61
C GLY A 138 -8.33 13.79 8.59
N PHE A 139 -9.48 13.14 8.47
CA PHE A 139 -10.80 13.78 8.52
C PHE A 139 -11.01 14.55 9.83
N TYR A 140 -10.76 13.93 10.98
CA TYR A 140 -10.88 14.61 12.27
C TYR A 140 -9.80 15.69 12.48
N ALA A 141 -8.58 15.47 11.97
CA ALA A 141 -7.52 16.48 12.04
C ALA A 141 -7.83 17.72 11.18
N PHE A 142 -8.57 17.56 10.07
CA PHE A 142 -9.08 18.66 9.26
C PHE A 142 -10.15 19.46 10.03
N HIS A 143 -11.19 18.79 10.55
CA HIS A 143 -12.30 19.44 11.25
C HIS A 143 -11.88 20.14 12.54
N ALA A 144 -10.90 19.59 13.25
CA ALA A 144 -10.35 20.19 14.47
C ALA A 144 -9.76 21.60 14.23
N ARG A 145 -9.28 21.92 13.01
CA ARG A 145 -8.77 23.27 12.66
C ARG A 145 -9.85 24.35 12.72
N PHE A 146 -11.11 23.94 12.58
CA PHE A 146 -12.28 24.82 12.57
C PHE A 146 -13.09 24.72 13.87
N GLY A 147 -12.53 24.08 14.91
CA GLY A 147 -13.24 23.84 16.17
C GLY A 147 -14.44 22.89 16.04
N ALA A 148 -14.49 22.09 14.96
CA ALA A 148 -15.58 21.16 14.70
C ALA A 148 -15.17 19.72 15.04
N GLY A 149 -16.15 18.91 15.44
CA GLY A 149 -15.95 17.52 15.82
C GLY A 149 -15.59 17.33 17.30
N PRO A 150 -15.14 16.12 17.69
CA PRO A 150 -14.77 15.83 19.07
C PRO A 150 -13.53 16.61 19.50
N ALA A 151 -13.45 16.93 20.79
CA ALA A 151 -12.35 17.71 21.38
C ALA A 151 -10.95 17.10 21.15
N VAL A 152 -10.89 15.77 21.03
CA VAL A 152 -9.66 15.03 20.72
C VAL A 152 -9.94 14.12 19.52
N ASN A 153 -8.96 14.02 18.62
CA ASN A 153 -9.06 13.09 17.50
C ASN A 153 -9.28 11.65 18.02
N PRO A 154 -10.38 10.98 17.63
CA PRO A 154 -10.72 9.67 18.17
C PRO A 154 -9.73 8.58 17.72
N VAL A 155 -8.97 8.81 16.64
CA VAL A 155 -7.90 7.91 16.23
C VAL A 155 -6.64 8.20 17.04
N PRO A 156 -6.14 7.24 17.85
CA PRO A 156 -4.99 7.48 18.72
C PRO A 156 -3.74 7.82 17.92
N ALA A 157 -3.13 8.95 18.25
CA ALA A 157 -1.87 9.37 17.65
C ALA A 157 -0.74 8.38 18.02
N SER A 158 0.07 8.00 17.04
CA SER A 158 1.34 7.31 17.29
C SER A 158 2.45 8.35 17.40
N ARG A 159 2.99 8.58 18.60
CA ARG A 159 4.18 9.42 18.81
C ARG A 159 5.34 9.00 17.89
N GLY A 160 5.44 7.70 17.60
CA GLY A 160 6.44 7.16 16.68
C GLY A 160 6.30 7.59 15.21
N HIS A 161 5.11 7.91 14.69
CA HIS A 161 4.98 8.20 13.25
C HIS A 161 5.70 9.48 12.83
N ARG A 162 5.63 10.55 13.64
CA ARG A 162 6.40 11.78 13.38
C ARG A 162 7.91 11.50 13.44
N GLN A 163 8.34 10.65 14.36
CA GLN A 163 9.74 10.26 14.50
C GLN A 163 10.23 9.28 13.40
N ALA A 164 9.31 8.55 12.76
CA ALA A 164 9.61 7.67 11.62
C ALA A 164 9.82 8.45 10.32
N LEU A 165 9.12 9.59 10.16
CA LEU A 165 9.19 10.45 8.98
C LEU A 165 10.30 11.52 9.07
N ALA A 166 11.06 11.56 10.16
CA ALA A 166 12.19 12.45 10.28
C ALA A 166 13.26 12.06 9.24
N HIS A 167 13.78 13.03 8.48
CA HIS A 167 14.91 12.82 7.60
C HIS A 167 16.10 12.32 8.44
N ARG A 168 16.63 11.15 8.07
CA ARG A 168 17.77 10.51 8.73
C ARG A 168 18.83 10.14 7.72
N SER A 169 20.07 10.16 8.15
CA SER A 169 21.17 9.57 7.39
C SER A 169 20.96 8.06 7.26
N SER A 170 21.34 7.47 6.11
CA SER A 170 21.26 6.02 5.88
C SER A 170 22.14 5.20 6.84
N LEU A 171 23.13 5.84 7.46
CA LEU A 171 24.03 5.23 8.44
C LEU A 171 23.47 5.21 9.87
N GLU A 172 22.39 5.95 10.13
CA GLU A 172 21.76 5.96 11.45
C GLU A 172 20.96 4.67 11.69
N PRO A 173 21.01 4.10 12.89
CA PRO A 173 20.20 2.93 13.23
C PRO A 173 18.71 3.29 13.15
N VAL A 174 17.93 2.41 12.53
CA VAL A 174 16.47 2.60 12.42
C VAL A 174 15.84 2.41 13.81
N PRO A 175 15.21 3.45 14.40
CA PRO A 175 14.63 3.32 15.72
C PRO A 175 13.42 2.39 15.69
N VAL A 176 13.33 1.53 16.70
CA VAL A 176 12.16 0.68 16.91
C VAL A 176 11.06 1.54 17.55
N LEU A 177 10.12 1.99 16.73
CA LEU A 177 9.05 2.88 17.16
C LEU A 177 7.79 2.10 17.53
N ARG A 178 7.18 2.46 18.67
CA ARG A 178 5.92 1.85 19.10
C ARG A 178 4.79 2.27 18.17
N ARG A 179 4.09 1.28 17.60
CA ARG A 179 2.91 1.48 16.76
C ARG A 179 1.80 2.17 17.55
N GLY A 180 0.96 2.94 16.85
CA GLY A 180 -0.29 3.45 17.43
C GLY A 180 -1.19 2.28 17.86
N ARG A 181 -1.88 2.43 18.99
CA ARG A 181 -2.56 1.34 19.69
C ARG A 181 -3.45 0.47 18.80
N LEU A 182 -4.20 1.08 17.88
CA LEU A 182 -5.16 0.40 16.99
C LEU A 182 -4.58 0.02 15.62
N ARG A 183 -3.34 0.40 15.31
CA ARG A 183 -2.72 0.11 14.00
C ARG A 183 -2.25 -1.34 13.95
N GLN A 184 -2.55 -1.99 12.82
CA GLN A 184 -2.25 -3.40 12.58
C GLN A 184 -0.79 -3.60 12.17
N LYS A 185 -0.20 -4.74 12.54
CA LYS A 185 1.13 -5.15 12.07
C LYS A 185 1.03 -5.53 10.59
N VAL A 186 1.82 -4.88 9.75
CA VAL A 186 1.97 -5.21 8.33
C VAL A 186 3.36 -5.81 8.14
N PRO A 187 3.49 -7.08 7.69
CA PRO A 187 4.77 -7.65 7.32
C PRO A 187 5.40 -6.85 6.18
N VAL A 188 6.72 -6.59 6.25
CA VAL A 188 7.47 -6.06 5.11
C VAL A 188 7.53 -7.17 4.07
N GLN A 189 6.96 -6.92 2.90
CA GLN A 189 6.98 -7.87 1.78
C GLN A 189 8.05 -7.43 0.79
N ALA A 190 8.78 -8.41 0.24
CA ALA A 190 9.65 -8.15 -0.89
C ALA A 190 8.83 -7.58 -2.07
N PRO A 191 9.39 -6.68 -2.87
CA PRO A 191 8.75 -6.22 -4.10
C PRO A 191 8.31 -7.41 -4.96
N ARG A 192 7.13 -7.30 -5.58
CA ARG A 192 6.63 -8.37 -6.44
C ARG A 192 7.48 -8.44 -7.70
N SER A 193 8.13 -9.57 -7.94
CA SER A 193 8.88 -9.86 -9.17
C SER A 193 8.19 -10.96 -9.99
N ILE A 194 8.55 -11.05 -11.27
CA ILE A 194 8.22 -12.19 -12.13
C ILE A 194 9.45 -13.09 -12.15
N PRO A 195 9.34 -14.38 -11.80
CA PRO A 195 10.43 -15.34 -11.95
C PRO A 195 10.93 -15.44 -13.40
N ASP A 196 12.24 -15.62 -13.59
CA ASP A 196 12.88 -15.57 -14.91
C ASP A 196 12.24 -16.53 -15.93
N HIS A 197 11.93 -17.77 -15.53
CA HIS A 197 11.27 -18.72 -16.44
C HIS A 197 9.87 -18.27 -16.91
N LEU A 198 9.11 -17.54 -16.07
CA LEU A 198 7.82 -16.95 -16.47
C LEU A 198 8.01 -15.70 -17.32
N TRP A 199 9.13 -15.00 -17.15
CA TRP A 199 9.52 -13.89 -18.00
C TRP A 199 9.82 -14.40 -19.41
N ASP A 200 10.62 -15.46 -19.53
CA ASP A 200 10.93 -16.10 -20.81
C ASP A 200 9.67 -16.62 -21.52
N GLU A 201 8.77 -17.29 -20.79
CA GLU A 201 7.48 -17.76 -21.31
C GLU A 201 6.61 -16.60 -21.85
N LEU A 202 6.57 -15.47 -21.14
CA LEU A 202 5.79 -14.29 -21.53
C LEU A 202 6.29 -13.69 -22.85
N PHE A 203 7.61 -13.61 -23.04
CA PHE A 203 8.21 -13.04 -24.25
C PHE A 203 8.18 -14.02 -25.43
N ALA A 204 8.39 -15.30 -25.21
CA ALA A 204 8.25 -16.34 -26.24
C ALA A 204 6.85 -16.32 -26.87
N ARG A 205 5.81 -16.04 -26.06
CA ARG A 205 4.41 -15.96 -26.53
C ARG A 205 4.07 -14.67 -27.28
N ARG A 206 4.85 -13.60 -27.11
CA ARG A 206 4.64 -12.30 -27.76
C ARG A 206 5.52 -12.05 -28.97
N SER A 207 6.56 -12.86 -29.18
CA SER A 207 7.39 -12.78 -30.37
C SER A 207 6.58 -13.19 -31.61
N PRO A 208 6.45 -12.34 -32.64
CA PRO A 208 5.85 -12.74 -33.92
C PRO A 208 6.69 -13.78 -34.67
N TYR A 209 7.96 -13.97 -34.26
CA TYR A 209 8.78 -15.08 -34.69
C TYR A 209 8.53 -16.24 -33.74
N GLY A 210 7.63 -17.13 -34.14
CA GLY A 210 7.44 -18.41 -33.49
C GLY A 210 8.79 -19.09 -33.30
N SER A 211 8.98 -19.72 -32.15
CA SER A 211 10.13 -20.56 -31.87
C SER A 211 10.19 -21.68 -32.91
N GLY A 212 10.82 -21.41 -34.05
CA GLY A 212 11.26 -22.40 -35.01
C GLY A 212 12.33 -23.22 -34.30
N GLN A 213 11.92 -24.31 -33.67
CA GLN A 213 12.81 -25.42 -33.40
C GLN A 213 13.24 -25.97 -34.76
N ASP A 214 14.32 -25.39 -35.31
CA ASP A 214 15.07 -26.03 -36.38
C ASP A 214 15.73 -27.28 -35.77
N GLY A 215 15.14 -28.42 -36.08
CA GLY A 215 15.63 -29.73 -35.69
C GLY A 215 16.96 -30.02 -36.38
N ARG A 216 18.07 -29.59 -35.79
CA ARG A 216 19.38 -30.19 -36.07
C ARG A 216 19.80 -31.07 -34.90
N ARG A 217 19.36 -32.33 -34.99
CA ARG A 217 20.06 -33.48 -34.43
C ARG A 217 21.54 -33.37 -34.82
N ARG A 218 22.39 -32.88 -33.91
CA ARG A 218 23.82 -33.22 -33.97
C ARG A 218 23.93 -34.65 -33.47
N THR A 219 23.89 -35.57 -34.43
CA THR A 219 24.25 -36.97 -34.26
C THR A 219 25.63 -37.07 -33.62
N ALA A 220 25.71 -37.93 -32.60
CA ALA A 220 26.94 -38.34 -31.97
C ALA A 220 27.91 -38.91 -33.00
N HIS A 221 29.20 -38.60 -32.84
CA HIS A 221 30.27 -39.41 -33.40
C HIS A 221 31.30 -39.72 -32.30
N PRO A 222 31.65 -41.00 -32.06
CA PRO A 222 32.52 -41.38 -30.97
C PRO A 222 33.97 -41.35 -31.41
N ARG A 223 34.89 -40.97 -30.51
CA ARG A 223 36.30 -41.34 -30.62
C ARG A 223 36.81 -41.88 -29.29
N ARG A 224 37.16 -43.17 -29.29
CA ARG A 224 38.17 -43.81 -28.44
C ARG A 224 39.44 -42.93 -28.49
N GLY A 225 40.22 -42.68 -27.45
CA GLY A 225 40.55 -43.45 -26.25
C GLY A 225 42.02 -43.87 -26.37
N THR A 226 42.92 -43.27 -25.59
CA THR A 226 44.21 -43.81 -25.10
C THR A 226 44.82 -42.84 -24.09
N ASP A 227 44.83 -43.28 -22.83
CA ASP A 227 45.89 -43.31 -21.83
C ASP A 227 47.02 -42.26 -21.80
N ASP A 228 47.18 -41.71 -20.59
CA ASP A 228 48.36 -41.81 -19.71
C ASP A 228 49.21 -40.58 -19.37
N LEU A 229 49.61 -40.61 -18.09
CA LEU A 229 50.73 -39.96 -17.41
C LEU A 229 50.70 -38.43 -17.09
N ALA A 230 50.41 -38.18 -15.82
CA ALA A 230 51.35 -37.68 -14.80
C ALA A 230 51.88 -36.22 -14.83
N ALA A 231 51.73 -35.61 -13.64
CA ALA A 231 52.75 -34.90 -12.86
C ALA A 231 52.80 -33.36 -12.87
N ARG A 232 52.87 -32.85 -11.62
CA ARG A 232 53.55 -31.65 -11.10
C ARG A 232 52.82 -30.28 -11.17
N SER A 233 52.41 -29.84 -9.97
CA SER A 233 52.32 -28.42 -9.55
C SER A 233 53.73 -27.81 -9.35
N PRO A 234 53.95 -26.59 -8.76
CA PRO A 234 53.08 -25.41 -8.50
C PRO A 234 53.79 -24.03 -8.74
N ARG A 235 53.06 -22.93 -8.41
CA ARG A 235 53.52 -21.57 -7.98
C ARG A 235 53.84 -20.52 -9.07
N HIS A 236 53.21 -19.34 -9.01
CA HIS A 236 53.72 -18.17 -8.26
C HIS A 236 52.76 -16.95 -8.32
N HIS A 237 52.68 -16.29 -7.16
CA HIS A 237 52.32 -14.90 -6.82
C HIS A 237 52.10 -13.84 -7.91
N ARG A 238 51.19 -12.88 -7.64
CA ARG A 238 51.48 -11.46 -7.26
C ARG A 238 50.25 -10.58 -7.58
N ALA A 239 49.47 -10.17 -6.58
CA ALA A 239 49.51 -8.88 -5.86
C ALA A 239 48.89 -7.68 -6.61
N LEU A 240 47.93 -7.04 -5.93
CA LEU A 240 47.39 -5.70 -6.18
C LEU A 240 48.49 -4.63 -6.13
N PRO A 241 48.21 -3.40 -6.60
CA PRO A 241 48.08 -2.34 -5.59
C PRO A 241 46.97 -1.30 -5.85
N HIS A 242 46.53 -0.73 -4.72
CA HIS A 242 45.76 0.50 -4.58
C HIS A 242 46.55 1.75 -5.01
N GLY A 243 45.83 2.81 -5.43
CA GLY A 243 46.34 4.19 -5.45
C GLY A 243 45.33 5.22 -6.00
N PRO A 244 45.34 6.50 -5.56
CA PRO A 244 44.10 7.16 -5.13
C PRO A 244 43.86 8.61 -5.64
N ARG A 245 42.75 9.22 -5.15
CA ARG A 245 42.50 10.65 -4.81
C ARG A 245 42.03 11.68 -5.86
N GLY A 246 41.09 12.52 -5.39
CA GLY A 246 40.83 13.93 -5.78
C GLY A 246 39.69 14.08 -6.78
N GLY A 247 38.61 14.85 -6.59
CA GLY A 247 38.39 16.05 -5.78
C GLY A 247 37.85 17.13 -6.72
N HIS A 248 36.68 17.72 -6.45
CA HIS A 248 36.35 19.16 -6.63
C HIS A 248 34.84 19.43 -6.57
N ALA A 249 34.52 20.32 -5.65
CA ALA A 249 33.25 21.01 -5.46
C ALA A 249 32.97 22.05 -6.57
N ARG A 250 31.68 22.27 -6.86
CA ARG A 250 31.07 23.57 -7.28
C ARG A 250 29.60 23.55 -6.84
N GLN A 251 29.23 24.28 -5.78
CA GLN A 251 28.67 25.65 -5.77
C GLN A 251 27.30 25.79 -6.45
N ALA A 252 26.33 26.15 -5.61
CA ALA A 252 25.02 26.72 -5.95
C ALA A 252 25.12 28.22 -6.27
N PRO A 253 24.05 28.80 -6.82
CA PRO A 253 23.37 29.93 -6.16
C PRO A 253 21.84 29.69 -6.14
N SER A 254 21.14 29.77 -5.00
CA SER A 254 20.59 30.98 -4.37
C SER A 254 19.86 31.94 -5.33
N LEU A 255 18.53 31.86 -5.37
CA LEU A 255 17.68 33.02 -5.65
C LEU A 255 16.49 33.05 -4.69
N SER A 256 16.35 34.22 -4.10
CA SER A 256 15.49 34.55 -2.97
C SER A 256 14.05 34.85 -3.40
N PHE A 257 13.17 34.66 -2.41
CA PHE A 257 11.86 35.27 -2.20
C PHE A 257 11.63 36.66 -2.83
N ASN A 258 10.41 36.90 -3.31
CA ASN A 258 9.74 38.16 -3.00
C ASN A 258 8.23 37.97 -2.79
N VAL A 259 7.73 38.54 -1.69
CA VAL A 259 6.34 38.57 -1.23
C VAL A 259 5.76 39.91 -1.70
N GLY A 260 4.63 39.87 -2.41
CA GLY A 260 3.87 41.07 -2.80
C GLY A 260 2.46 40.99 -2.23
N VAL A 261 2.24 41.73 -1.15
CA VAL A 261 0.92 42.06 -0.59
C VAL A 261 0.26 43.11 -1.48
N ARG A 262 -0.98 42.85 -1.92
CA ARG A 262 -2.11 43.78 -1.94
C ARG A 262 -3.40 43.03 -2.24
#